data_AF-A0A1I5F3X4-F1
#
_entry.id   AF-A0A1I5F3X4-F1
#
_cell.length_a   1.000
_cell.length_b   1.000
_cell.length_c   1.000
_cell.angle_alpha   90.00
_cell.angle_beta   90.00
_cell.angle_gamma   90.00
#
_symmetry.space_group_name_H-M   'P 1'
#
loop_
_entity.id
_entity.type
_entity.pdbx_description
1 polymer ?
#
loop_
_entity_poly.entity_id
_entity_poly.type
_entity_poly.pdbx_seq_one_letter_code
_entity_poly.pdbx_strand_id
1 'polypeptide(L)'
;MLKPFIAVLLMALVTYLPRVLPLVLFRKEIKSTFIMSFLKYVPYAVLGALTFPDIFDSTGDYMTAIIGTIVALFLAFREKSLVIVAVGAIIAVYVSGLVI
;
A
#
# COMPACT_ATOMS: atom_id res chain seq x y z
N MET A 1 7.99 -35.47 7.46
CA MET A 1 8.20 -34.37 8.43
C MET A 1 9.27 -33.34 8.04
N LEU A 2 10.08 -33.52 6.98
CA LEU A 2 11.13 -32.56 6.56
C LEU A 2 10.67 -31.34 5.73
N LYS A 3 9.46 -31.39 5.15
CA LYS A 3 8.92 -30.33 4.28
C LYS A 3 8.76 -28.94 4.94
N PRO A 4 8.28 -28.81 6.20
CA PRO A 4 8.14 -27.48 6.83
C PRO A 4 9.49 -26.82 7.14
N PHE A 5 10.52 -27.58 7.53
CA PHE A 5 11.84 -27.03 7.83
C PHE A 5 12.51 -26.42 6.59
N ILE A 6 12.40 -27.08 5.44
CA ILE A 6 12.89 -26.57 4.17
C ILE A 6 12.13 -25.30 3.75
N ALA A 7 10.80 -25.26 3.95
CA ALA A 7 10.01 -24.07 3.65
C ALA A 7 10.39 -22.87 4.53
N VAL A 8 10.65 -23.09 5.83
CA VAL A 8 11.11 -22.04 6.76
C VAL A 8 12.50 -21.53 6.35
N LEU A 9 13.42 -22.43 5.99
CA LEU A 9 14.76 -22.06 5.54
C LEU A 9 14.73 -21.24 4.23
N LEU A 10 13.90 -21.66 3.26
CA LEU A 10 13.69 -20.96 1.99
C LEU A 10 13.04 -19.58 2.20
N MET A 11 12.01 -19.49 3.06
CA MET A 11 11.35 -18.24 3.38
C MET A 11 12.32 -17.28 4.07
N ALA A 12 13.12 -17.77 5.03
CA ALA A 12 14.15 -16.98 5.68
C ALA A 12 15.15 -16.45 4.65
N LEU A 13 15.65 -17.29 3.75
CA LEU A 13 16.64 -16.91 2.74
C LEU A 13 16.09 -15.87 1.75
N VAL A 14 14.90 -16.11 1.19
CA VAL A 14 14.23 -15.21 0.23
C VAL A 14 13.79 -13.88 0.88
N THR A 15 13.50 -13.86 2.18
CA THR A 15 13.10 -12.63 2.88
C THR A 15 14.31 -11.84 3.38
N TYR A 16 15.37 -12.52 3.85
CA TYR A 16 16.59 -11.86 4.29
C TYR A 16 17.36 -11.27 3.11
N LEU A 17 17.56 -12.02 2.02
CA LEU A 17 18.35 -11.56 0.87
C LEU A 17 17.98 -10.14 0.42
N PRO A 18 16.72 -9.82 0.05
CA PRO A 18 16.33 -8.50 -0.39
C PRO A 18 16.24 -7.46 0.74
N ARG A 19 16.35 -7.84 2.03
CA ARG A 19 16.45 -6.90 3.16
C ARG A 19 17.90 -6.51 3.47
N VAL A 20 18.83 -7.46 3.43
CA VAL A 20 20.27 -7.19 3.64
C VAL A 20 21.00 -6.76 2.39
N LEU A 21 20.57 -7.17 1.18
CA LEU A 21 21.14 -6.67 -0.08
C LEU A 21 21.10 -5.14 -0.17
N PRO A 22 19.95 -4.46 0.03
CA PRO A 22 19.95 -3.01 0.02
C PRO A 22 20.78 -2.46 1.18
N LEU A 23 20.82 -3.10 2.34
CA LEU A 23 21.62 -2.61 3.47
C LEU A 23 23.14 -2.70 3.24
N VAL A 24 23.61 -3.72 2.52
CA VAL A 24 25.04 -4.00 2.29
C VAL A 24 25.55 -3.34 1.00
N LEU A 25 24.73 -3.26 -0.06
CA LEU A 25 25.10 -2.58 -1.31
C LEU A 25 25.06 -1.05 -1.18
N PHE A 26 24.13 -0.48 -0.40
CA PHE A 26 24.01 0.98 -0.19
C PHE A 26 24.97 1.53 0.88
N ARG A 27 26.08 0.83 1.15
CA ARG A 27 27.16 1.31 2.03
C ARG A 27 28.10 2.31 1.35
N LYS A 28 27.93 2.60 0.06
CA LYS A 28 28.64 3.69 -0.64
C LYS A 28 27.73 4.91 -0.71
N GLU A 29 28.23 6.04 -0.20
CA GLU A 29 27.61 7.36 -0.37
C GLU A 29 27.24 7.58 -1.84
N ILE A 30 25.97 7.44 -2.19
CA ILE A 30 25.50 7.85 -3.51
C ILE A 30 25.34 9.37 -3.44
N LYS A 31 26.34 10.07 -3.98
CA LYS A 31 26.36 11.51 -4.27
C LYS A 31 25.28 11.98 -5.26
N SER A 32 24.18 11.25 -5.44
CA SER A 32 23.05 11.67 -6.28
C SER A 32 21.73 11.42 -5.56
N THR A 33 21.14 12.51 -5.07
CA THR A 33 19.81 12.63 -4.47
C THR A 33 18.70 11.97 -5.31
N PHE A 34 18.90 11.84 -6.63
CA PHE A 34 17.88 11.32 -7.55
C PHE A 34 17.54 9.85 -7.30
N ILE A 35 18.55 8.99 -7.09
CA ILE A 35 18.35 7.55 -6.91
C ILE A 35 17.81 7.24 -5.51
N MET A 36 18.26 7.97 -4.49
CA MET A 36 17.76 7.82 -3.12
C MET A 36 16.32 8.30 -2.98
N SER A 37 15.96 9.43 -3.61
CA SER A 37 14.57 9.86 -3.71
C SER A 37 13.74 8.82 -4.46
N PHE A 38 14.23 8.32 -5.61
CA PHE A 38 13.50 7.31 -6.38
C PHE A 38 13.22 6.05 -5.56
N LEU A 39 14.22 5.46 -4.90
CA LEU A 39 14.05 4.26 -4.06
C LEU A 39 13.17 4.50 -2.83
N LYS A 40 13.14 5.71 -2.29
CA LYS A 40 12.25 6.05 -1.16
C LYS A 40 10.81 6.27 -1.60
N TYR A 41 10.58 6.78 -2.81
CA TYR A 41 9.24 7.04 -3.37
C TYR A 41 8.63 5.83 -4.10
N VAL A 42 9.45 4.89 -4.59
CA VAL A 42 8.97 3.66 -5.28
C VAL A 42 7.97 2.85 -4.42
N PRO A 43 8.21 2.55 -3.14
CA PRO A 43 7.26 1.80 -2.32
C PRO A 43 5.91 2.51 -2.19
N TYR A 44 5.91 3.83 -2.00
CA TYR A 44 4.68 4.62 -1.90
C TYR A 44 3.92 4.71 -3.22
N ALA A 45 4.65 4.85 -4.34
CA ALA A 45 4.06 4.84 -5.67
C ALA A 45 3.45 3.46 -6.01
N VAL A 46 4.13 2.38 -5.64
CA VAL A 46 3.64 1.00 -5.83
C VAL A 46 2.41 0.75 -4.94
N LEU A 47 2.43 1.15 -3.67
CA LEU A 47 1.24 1.08 -2.81
C LEU A 47 0.07 1.84 -3.44
N GLY A 48 0.28 3.08 -3.89
CA GLY A 48 -0.75 3.84 -4.59
C GLY A 48 -1.28 3.14 -5.84
N ALA A 49 -0.40 2.63 -6.70
CA ALA A 49 -0.76 1.94 -7.94
C ALA A 49 -1.52 0.63 -7.72
N LEU A 50 -1.30 -0.06 -6.60
CA LEU A 50 -2.06 -1.25 -6.21
C LEU A 50 -3.41 -0.88 -5.59
N THR A 51 -3.44 0.14 -4.73
CA THR A 51 -4.66 0.51 -4.00
C THR A 51 -5.69 1.22 -4.89
N PHE A 52 -5.24 2.05 -5.83
CA PHE A 52 -6.14 2.81 -6.72
C PHE A 52 -7.11 1.93 -7.52
N PRO A 53 -6.67 0.88 -8.25
CA PRO A 53 -7.58 0.00 -8.97
C PRO A 53 -8.47 -0.82 -8.02
N ASP A 54 -7.91 -1.34 -6.93
CA ASP A 54 -8.65 -2.16 -5.95
C ASP A 54 -9.84 -1.40 -5.32
N ILE A 55 -9.73 -0.09 -5.12
CA ILE A 55 -10.82 0.74 -4.58
C ILE A 55 -12.05 0.77 -5.52
N PHE A 56 -11.83 0.74 -6.83
CA PHE A 56 -12.92 0.77 -7.80
C PHE A 56 -13.58 -0.59 -7.98
N ASP A 57 -12.80 -1.67 -7.96
CA ASP A 57 -13.31 -3.03 -8.16
C ASP A 57 -13.94 -3.63 -6.90
N SER A 58 -13.59 -3.16 -5.70
CA SER A 58 -14.03 -3.77 -4.44
C SER A 58 -15.52 -3.59 -4.10
N THR A 59 -16.24 -2.67 -4.75
CA THR A 59 -17.64 -2.36 -4.39
C THR A 59 -18.66 -2.98 -5.36
N GLY A 60 -18.23 -3.51 -6.51
CA GLY A 60 -19.12 -4.13 -7.50
C GLY A 60 -20.02 -3.15 -8.28
N ASP A 61 -20.18 -1.92 -7.80
CA ASP A 61 -20.85 -0.80 -8.47
C ASP A 61 -19.93 0.43 -8.55
N TYR A 62 -19.81 1.00 -9.76
CA TYR A 62 -18.89 2.10 -10.02
C TYR A 62 -19.29 3.40 -9.31
N MET A 63 -20.59 3.62 -9.03
CA MET A 63 -21.07 4.87 -8.42
C MET A 63 -20.74 4.92 -6.92
N THR A 64 -20.93 3.81 -6.20
CA THR A 64 -20.56 3.70 -4.78
C THR A 64 -19.05 3.82 -4.55
N ALA A 65 -18.23 3.24 -5.45
CA ALA A 65 -16.78 3.35 -5.38
C ALA A 65 -16.28 4.80 -5.59
N ILE A 66 -16.88 5.54 -6.53
CA ILE A 66 -16.54 6.96 -6.77
C ILE A 66 -16.90 7.81 -5.54
N ILE A 67 -18.07 7.59 -4.93
CA ILE A 67 -18.50 8.31 -3.72
C ILE A 67 -17.53 8.02 -2.57
N GLY A 68 -17.17 6.75 -2.35
CA GLY A 68 -16.19 6.35 -1.35
C GLY A 68 -14.82 7.00 -1.55
N THR A 69 -14.35 7.07 -2.80
CA THR A 69 -13.07 7.69 -3.17
C THR A 69 -13.08 9.20 -2.94
N ILE A 70 -14.17 9.89 -3.28
CA ILE A 70 -14.32 11.33 -3.04
C ILE A 70 -14.31 11.64 -1.54
N VAL A 71 -15.02 10.85 -0.75
CA VAL A 71 -15.05 11.01 0.72
C VAL A 71 -13.67 10.72 1.31
N ALA A 72 -13.00 9.65 0.88
CA ALA A 72 -11.64 9.32 1.32
C ALA A 72 -10.65 10.44 0.99
N LEU A 73 -10.68 10.98 -0.24
CA LEU A 73 -9.85 12.12 -0.64
C LEU A 73 -10.15 13.36 0.20
N PHE A 74 -11.43 13.71 0.39
CA PHE A 74 -11.81 14.89 1.16
C PHE A 74 -11.34 14.81 2.62
N LEU A 75 -11.46 13.64 3.27
CA LEU A 75 -10.94 13.43 4.62
C LEU A 75 -9.41 13.40 4.66
N ALA A 76 -8.75 12.81 3.65
CA ALA A 76 -7.29 12.78 3.56
C ALA A 76 -6.69 14.19 3.39
N PHE A 77 -7.34 15.06 2.60
CA PHE A 77 -6.92 16.47 2.43
C PHE A 77 -7.00 17.30 3.73
N ARG A 78 -7.76 16.85 4.74
CA ARG A 78 -7.82 17.51 6.05
C ARG A 78 -6.74 17.06 7.04
N GLU A 79 -5.67 16.42 6.55
CA GLU A 79 -4.55 15.88 7.36
C GLU A 79 -5.03 14.99 8.52
N LYS A 80 -6.18 14.33 8.36
CA LYS A 80 -6.70 13.41 9.37
C LYS A 80 -5.89 12.12 9.37
N SER A 81 -5.75 11.50 10.54
CA SER A 81 -5.02 10.23 10.68
C SER A 81 -5.58 9.17 9.73
N LEU A 82 -4.71 8.33 9.16
CA LEU A 82 -5.05 7.26 8.22
C LEU A 82 -6.26 6.43 8.66
N VAL A 83 -6.34 6.10 9.96
CA VAL A 83 -7.43 5.31 10.54
C VAL A 83 -8.78 6.01 10.41
N ILE A 84 -8.83 7.32 10.65
CA ILE A 84 -10.08 8.12 10.55
C ILE A 84 -10.54 8.20 9.09
N VAL A 85 -9.61 8.36 8.15
CA VAL A 85 -9.92 8.37 6.71
C VAL A 85 -10.47 7.02 6.28
N ALA A 86 -9.82 5.92 6.69
CA ALA A 86 -10.25 4.56 6.36
C ALA A 86 -11.66 4.26 6.91
N VAL A 87 -11.90 4.52 8.19
CA VAL A 87 -13.21 4.29 8.82
C VAL A 87 -14.29 5.17 8.17
N GLY A 88 -14.00 6.44 7.89
CA GLY A 88 -14.94 7.35 7.23
C GLY A 88 -15.30 6.90 5.81
N ALA A 89 -14.32 6.44 5.04
CA ALA A 89 -14.53 5.89 3.70
C ALA A 89 -15.36 4.60 3.73
N ILE A 90 -15.06 3.67 4.65
CA ILE A 90 -15.82 2.42 4.81
C ILE A 90 -17.28 2.72 5.17
N ILE A 91 -17.53 3.63 6.11
CA ILE A 91 -18.90 4.02 6.49
C ILE A 91 -19.62 4.68 5.32
N ALA A 92 -18.95 5.56 4.56
CA ALA A 92 -19.56 6.21 3.41
C ALA A 92 -19.91 5.24 2.29
N VAL A 93 -19.01 4.30 1.97
CA VAL A 93 -19.29 3.22 1.00
C VAL A 93 -20.41 2.32 1.50
N TYR A 94 -20.39 1.93 2.78
CA TYR A 94 -21.43 1.08 3.37
C TYR A 94 -22.81 1.74 3.32
N VAL A 95 -22.90 3.03 3.68
CA VAL A 95 -24.17 3.78 3.59
C VAL A 95 -24.60 3.96 2.14
N SER A 96 -23.67 4.27 1.23
CA SER A 96 -23.98 4.43 -0.19
C SER A 96 -24.45 3.14 -0.84
N GLY A 97 -23.89 1.99 -0.47
CA GLY A 97 -24.30 0.67 -0.95
C GLY A 97 -25.55 0.11 -0.25
N LEU A 98 -26.05 0.77 0.80
CA LEU A 98 -27.33 0.45 1.44
C LEU A 98 -28.48 1.26 0.82
N VAL A 99 -28.15 2.36 0.14
CA VAL A 99 -29.09 3.27 -0.55
C VAL A 99 -29.33 2.87 -2.01
N ILE A 100 -28.39 2.13 -2.61
CA ILE A 100 -28.45 1.55 -3.96
C ILE A 100 -28.78 0.06 -3.86
#